data_AF-A0A9D4XUE4-F1
#
_entry.id   AF-A0A9D4XUE4-F1
#
_cell.length_a   1.000
_cell.length_b   1.000
_cell.length_c   1.000
_cell.angle_alpha   90.00
_cell.angle_beta   90.00
_cell.angle_gamma   90.00
#
_symmetry.space_group_name_H-M   'P 1'
#
loop_
_entity.id
_entity.type
_entity.pdbx_description
1 polymer ?
#
loop_
_entity_poly.entity_id
_entity_poly.type
_entity_poly.pdbx_seq_one_letter_code
_entity_poly.pdbx_strand_id
1 'polypeptide(L)'
;KRRRIRFIRSDSQVFLFVNSKCKRYFHNKLKPSKLTWTAMYRKQPKKDIAQEAAKKRRRATKKPYSRSIVGATLEVIQKKRSEKPEIRDAAREAALREIKERVKKAKEIRTKAPDANEDLLPVPKTETEKR
;
A
#
# COMPACT_ATOMS: atom_id res chain seq x y z
N LYS A 1 -3.04 3.59 -46.89
CA LYS A 1 -2.58 2.40 -46.13
C LYS A 1 -1.04 2.26 -46.24
N ARG A 2 -0.27 2.62 -45.21
CA ARG A 2 1.20 2.36 -45.22
C ARG A 2 1.43 0.86 -45.03
N ARG A 3 1.94 0.17 -46.07
CA ARG A 3 2.27 -1.27 -46.04
C ARG A 3 3.48 -1.48 -45.11
N ARG A 4 3.30 -2.24 -44.02
CA ARG A 4 4.40 -2.73 -43.17
C ARG A 4 4.98 -4.00 -43.82
N ILE A 5 6.29 -4.21 -43.72
CA ILE A 5 6.96 -5.38 -44.28
C ILE A 5 6.90 -6.52 -43.26
N ARG A 6 6.33 -7.66 -43.64
CA ARG A 6 6.27 -8.88 -42.82
C ARG A 6 7.36 -9.85 -43.29
N PHE A 7 8.19 -10.32 -42.36
CA PHE A 7 9.19 -11.35 -42.60
C PHE A 7 8.88 -12.56 -41.73
N ILE A 8 8.88 -13.76 -42.32
CA ILE A 8 8.66 -15.02 -41.62
C ILE A 8 9.99 -15.77 -41.67
N ARG A 9 10.51 -16.13 -40.51
CA ARG A 9 11.74 -16.94 -40.38
C ARG A 9 11.38 -18.43 -40.47
N SER A 10 12.35 -19.28 -40.82
CA SER A 10 12.15 -20.73 -41.01
C SER A 10 11.55 -21.45 -39.79
N ASP A 11 11.73 -20.90 -38.59
CA ASP A 11 11.14 -21.36 -37.33
C ASP A 11 9.71 -20.81 -37.08
N SER A 12 9.04 -20.34 -38.14
CA SER A 12 7.70 -19.73 -38.10
C SER A 12 7.59 -18.42 -37.31
N GLN A 13 8.71 -17.82 -36.89
CA GLN A 13 8.68 -16.52 -36.21
C GLN A 13 8.34 -15.37 -37.17
N VAL A 14 7.37 -14.55 -36.79
CA VAL A 14 6.91 -13.40 -37.59
C VAL A 14 7.53 -12.11 -37.07
N PHE A 15 8.30 -11.44 -37.93
CA PHE A 15 8.87 -10.13 -37.69
C PHE A 15 8.14 -9.06 -38.51
N LEU A 16 7.74 -7.98 -37.86
CA LEU A 16 7.06 -6.85 -38.49
C LEU A 16 7.98 -5.64 -38.54
N PHE A 17 8.32 -5.19 -39.74
CA PHE A 17 9.17 -4.02 -39.97
C PHE A 17 8.36 -2.84 -40.50
N VAL A 18 8.67 -1.64 -40.00
CA VAL A 18 8.05 -0.39 -40.46
C VAL A 18 8.64 0.08 -41.78
N ASN A 19 9.95 -0.10 -41.98
CA ASN A 19 10.69 0.36 -43.16
C ASN A 19 11.75 -0.68 -43.57
N SER A 20 12.35 -0.47 -44.75
CA SER A 20 13.45 -1.29 -45.28
C SER A 20 14.71 -1.21 -44.42
N LYS A 21 14.97 -0.07 -43.76
CA LYS A 21 16.10 0.13 -42.83
C LYS A 21 16.08 -0.89 -41.67
N CYS A 22 14.92 -1.09 -41.04
CA CYS A 22 14.77 -2.07 -39.97
C CYS A 22 14.99 -3.51 -40.46
N LYS A 23 14.47 -3.85 -41.65
CA LYS A 23 14.70 -5.17 -42.27
C LYS A 23 16.19 -5.41 -42.53
N ARG A 24 16.91 -4.43 -43.07
CA ARG A 24 18.36 -4.52 -43.33
C ARG A 24 19.15 -4.77 -42.04
N TYR A 25 18.85 -4.04 -40.96
CA TYR A 25 19.53 -4.24 -39.68
C TYR A 25 19.28 -5.61 -39.06
N PHE A 26 18.09 -6.17 -39.25
CA PHE A 26 17.77 -7.52 -38.81
C PHE A 26 18.62 -8.57 -39.54
N HIS A 27 18.75 -8.49 -40.87
CA HIS A 27 19.60 -9.41 -41.63
C HIS A 27 21.10 -9.25 -41.34
N ASN A 28 21.54 -8.03 -41.02
CA ASN A 28 22.90 -7.75 -40.56
C ASN A 28 23.16 -8.21 -39.10
N LYS A 29 22.18 -8.86 -38.44
CA LYS A 29 22.26 -9.37 -37.07
C LYS A 29 22.62 -8.29 -36.03
N LEU A 30 22.25 -7.04 -36.29
CA LEU A 30 22.48 -5.95 -35.35
C LEU A 30 21.51 -6.04 -34.19
N LYS A 31 22.03 -5.99 -32.96
CA LYS A 31 21.24 -6.03 -31.74
C LYS A 31 20.53 -4.68 -31.53
N PRO A 32 19.20 -4.62 -31.39
CA PRO A 32 18.48 -3.37 -31.15
C PRO A 32 18.98 -2.62 -29.91
N SER A 33 19.43 -3.33 -28.89
CA SER A 33 20.04 -2.76 -27.67
C SER A 33 21.34 -1.99 -27.90
N LYS A 34 21.97 -2.06 -29.09
CA LYS A 34 23.15 -1.26 -29.45
C LYS A 34 22.81 -0.07 -30.36
N LEU A 35 21.57 0.03 -30.86
CA LEU A 35 21.15 1.08 -31.78
C LEU A 35 20.44 2.19 -31.00
N THR A 36 21.10 3.33 -30.84
CA THR A 36 20.72 4.46 -29.97
C THR A 36 19.30 5.00 -30.19
N TRP A 37 18.84 4.98 -31.44
CA TRP A 37 17.52 5.51 -31.83
C TRP A 37 16.36 4.54 -31.58
N THR A 38 16.64 3.27 -31.26
CA THR A 38 15.59 2.27 -31.05
C THR A 38 14.93 2.40 -29.68
N ALA A 39 13.66 1.99 -29.58
CA ALA A 39 12.95 1.94 -28.30
C ALA A 39 13.64 1.02 -27.29
N MET A 40 14.21 -0.11 -27.74
CA MET A 40 14.91 -1.05 -26.85
C MET A 40 16.14 -0.42 -26.22
N TYR A 41 16.95 0.30 -27.02
CA TYR A 41 18.08 1.06 -26.47
C TYR A 41 17.61 2.10 -25.46
N ARG A 42 16.57 2.91 -25.76
CA ARG A 42 16.08 3.97 -24.85
C ARG A 42 15.49 3.45 -23.54
N LYS A 43 14.97 2.21 -23.53
CA LYS A 43 14.49 1.54 -22.32
C LYS A 43 15.60 1.20 -21.32
N GLN A 44 16.78 0.80 -21.78
CA GLN A 44 17.90 0.41 -20.90
C GLN A 44 18.40 1.55 -19.99
N PRO A 45 18.74 2.76 -20.50
CA PRO A 45 19.09 3.92 -19.69
C PRO A 45 17.84 4.65 -19.20
N LYS A 46 16.67 4.00 -19.18
CA LYS A 46 15.46 4.52 -18.54
C LYS A 46 14.92 5.84 -19.11
N LYS A 47 15.25 6.18 -20.37
CA LYS A 47 14.83 7.44 -21.03
C LYS A 47 13.32 7.51 -21.29
N ASP A 48 12.63 6.37 -21.29
CA ASP A 48 11.18 6.27 -21.52
C ASP A 48 10.35 6.03 -20.24
N ILE A 49 10.94 6.19 -19.06
CA ILE A 49 10.27 5.88 -17.78
C ILE A 49 9.02 6.73 -17.52
N ALA A 50 9.00 8.01 -17.93
CA ALA A 50 7.92 8.91 -17.57
C ALA A 50 6.52 8.40 -18.01
N GLN A 51 6.44 7.80 -19.20
CA GLN A 51 5.19 7.26 -19.74
C GLN A 51 4.78 5.94 -19.06
N GLU A 52 5.72 5.04 -18.77
CA GLU A 52 5.43 3.78 -18.09
C GLU A 52 5.10 3.99 -16.59
N ALA A 53 5.75 4.95 -15.94
CA ALA A 53 5.53 5.30 -14.53
C ALA A 53 4.12 5.88 -14.29
N ALA A 54 3.65 6.76 -15.17
CA ALA A 54 2.31 7.34 -15.09
C ALA A 54 1.21 6.25 -15.16
N LYS A 55 1.40 5.23 -16.00
CA LYS A 55 0.47 4.11 -16.13
C LYS A 55 0.45 3.22 -14.88
N LYS A 56 1.59 3.03 -14.21
CA LYS A 56 1.69 2.24 -12.99
C LYS A 56 0.93 2.88 -11.82
N ARG A 57 1.02 4.22 -11.67
CA ARG A 57 0.33 4.97 -10.60
C ARG A 57 -1.20 4.91 -10.70
N ARG A 58 -1.76 4.78 -11.91
CA ARG A 58 -3.22 4.65 -12.13
C ARG A 58 -3.83 3.31 -11.68
N ARG A 59 -3.03 2.28 -11.38
CA ARG A 59 -3.54 0.93 -11.03
C ARG A 59 -3.77 0.69 -9.53
N ALA A 60 -3.72 1.71 -8.68
CA ALA A 60 -4.10 1.57 -7.28
C ALA A 60 -5.63 1.52 -7.13
N THR A 61 -6.21 0.32 -7.11
CA THR A 61 -7.65 0.13 -6.87
C THR A 61 -7.98 0.42 -5.41
N LYS A 62 -8.75 1.50 -5.16
CA LYS A 62 -9.38 1.72 -3.85
C LYS A 62 -10.39 0.59 -3.65
N LYS A 63 -10.22 -0.25 -2.63
CA LYS A 63 -11.22 -1.26 -2.26
C LYS A 63 -12.49 -0.52 -1.79
N PRO A 64 -13.61 -0.58 -2.52
CA PRO A 64 -14.76 0.28 -2.25
C PRO A 64 -15.58 -0.21 -1.05
N TYR A 65 -15.38 -1.45 -0.60
CA TYR A 65 -16.19 -2.07 0.43
C TYR A 65 -15.39 -2.28 1.71
N SER A 66 -15.85 -1.65 2.80
CA SER A 66 -15.48 -2.06 4.15
C SER A 66 -16.25 -3.33 4.50
N ARG A 67 -15.58 -4.34 5.04
CA ARG A 67 -16.21 -5.59 5.51
C ARG A 67 -16.51 -5.49 7.00
N SER A 68 -17.57 -6.17 7.44
CA SER A 68 -17.76 -6.46 8.87
C SER A 68 -16.63 -7.37 9.37
N ILE A 69 -16.24 -7.18 10.62
CA ILE A 69 -15.22 -7.98 11.30
C ILE A 69 -15.90 -8.68 12.48
N VAL A 70 -15.48 -9.90 12.81
CA VAL A 70 -16.03 -10.63 13.96
C VAL A 70 -15.86 -9.76 15.22
N GLY A 71 -16.97 -9.43 15.88
CA GLY A 71 -17.00 -8.52 17.05
C GLY A 71 -17.48 -7.09 16.78
N ALA A 72 -17.66 -6.66 15.52
CA ALA A 72 -18.28 -5.38 15.19
C ALA A 72 -19.00 -5.41 13.83
N THR A 73 -20.29 -5.08 13.83
CA THR A 73 -21.06 -4.94 12.60
C THR A 73 -20.60 -3.72 11.80
N LEU A 74 -20.86 -3.73 10.48
CA LEU A 74 -20.46 -2.67 9.56
C LEU A 74 -20.92 -1.27 10.02
N GLU A 75 -22.13 -1.20 10.56
CA GLU A 75 -22.77 0.04 11.02
C GLU A 75 -22.06 0.66 12.22
N VAL A 76 -21.61 -0.17 13.17
CA VAL A 76 -20.86 0.30 14.35
C VAL A 76 -19.51 0.86 13.93
N ILE A 77 -18.84 0.23 12.96
CA ILE A 77 -17.55 0.67 12.43
C ILE A 77 -17.70 2.02 11.70
N GLN A 78 -18.78 2.20 10.95
CA GLN A 78 -19.06 3.45 10.24
C GLN A 78 -19.38 4.59 11.20
N LYS A 79 -20.25 4.37 12.20
CA LYS A 79 -20.59 5.35 13.23
C LYS A 79 -19.34 5.85 13.97
N LYS A 80 -18.52 4.92 14.45
CA LYS A 80 -17.24 5.24 15.11
C LYS A 80 -16.25 5.97 14.20
N ARG A 81 -16.31 5.80 12.87
CA ARG A 81 -15.47 6.54 11.90
C ARG A 81 -16.00 7.91 11.56
N SER A 82 -17.32 8.10 11.54
CA SER A 82 -17.95 9.39 11.21
C SER A 82 -17.94 10.40 12.36
N GLU A 83 -17.70 9.97 13.59
CA GLU A 83 -17.59 10.88 14.74
C GLU A 83 -16.54 11.97 14.52
N LYS A 84 -16.83 13.19 14.99
CA LYS A 84 -15.90 14.32 14.91
C LYS A 84 -14.69 14.07 15.82
N PRO A 85 -13.48 14.49 15.42
CA PRO A 85 -12.27 14.28 16.21
C PRO A 85 -12.39 14.88 17.62
N GLU A 86 -13.01 16.05 17.77
CA GLU A 86 -13.26 16.72 19.05
C GLU A 86 -14.01 15.85 20.07
N ILE A 87 -15.02 15.10 19.62
CA ILE A 87 -15.82 14.20 20.47
C ILE A 87 -14.98 13.01 20.91
N ARG A 88 -14.12 12.50 20.02
CA ARG A 88 -13.21 11.39 20.34
C ARG A 88 -12.16 11.80 21.37
N ASP A 89 -11.62 13.00 21.24
CA ASP A 89 -10.61 13.51 22.15
C ASP A 89 -11.21 13.80 23.53
N ALA A 90 -12.41 14.40 23.58
CA ALA A 90 -13.15 14.57 24.84
C ALA A 90 -13.45 13.23 25.54
N ALA A 91 -13.88 12.21 24.79
CA ALA A 91 -14.13 10.87 25.35
C ALA A 91 -12.84 10.20 25.87
N ARG A 92 -11.71 10.39 25.18
CA ARG A 92 -10.39 9.93 25.65
C ARG A 92 -9.97 10.63 26.93
N GLU A 93 -10.13 11.94 27.00
CA GLU A 93 -9.78 12.72 28.19
C GLU A 93 -10.63 12.33 29.40
N ALA A 94 -11.94 12.15 29.21
CA ALA A 94 -12.84 11.70 30.26
C ALA A 94 -12.45 10.31 30.79
N ALA A 95 -12.16 9.36 29.90
CA ALA A 95 -11.69 8.03 30.28
C ALA A 95 -10.34 8.07 31.03
N LEU A 96 -9.40 8.91 30.58
CA LEU A 96 -8.11 9.08 31.25
C LEU A 96 -8.26 9.73 32.65
N ARG A 97 -9.23 10.63 32.84
CA ARG A 97 -9.52 11.21 34.16
C ARG A 97 -10.12 10.15 35.09
N GLU A 98 -11.08 9.36 34.63
CA GLU A 98 -11.68 8.29 35.43
C GLU A 98 -10.63 7.24 35.84
N ILE A 99 -9.75 6.83 34.92
CA ILE A 99 -8.65 5.91 35.24
C ILE A 99 -7.72 6.50 36.30
N LYS A 100 -7.33 7.78 36.16
CA LYS A 100 -6.47 8.45 37.14
C LYS A 100 -7.14 8.55 38.52
N GLU A 101 -8.45 8.81 38.57
CA GLU A 101 -9.21 8.86 39.82
C GLU A 101 -9.34 7.48 40.47
N ARG A 102 -9.61 6.43 39.69
CA ARG A 102 -9.60 5.04 40.19
C ARG A 102 -8.24 4.64 40.75
N VAL A 103 -7.15 5.01 40.06
CA VAL A 103 -5.78 4.75 40.53
C VAL A 103 -5.45 5.53 41.80
N LYS A 104 -5.88 6.80 41.91
CA LYS A 104 -5.68 7.60 43.14
C LYS A 104 -6.43 7.00 44.33
N LYS A 105 -7.71 6.67 44.15
CA LYS A 105 -8.53 6.00 45.19
C LYS A 105 -7.95 4.66 45.60
N ALA A 106 -7.48 3.85 44.66
CA ALA A 106 -6.80 2.58 44.96
C ALA A 106 -5.49 2.78 45.73
N LYS A 107 -4.72 3.84 45.42
CA LYS A 107 -3.50 4.19 46.17
C LYS A 107 -3.81 4.65 47.59
N GLU A 108 -4.85 5.45 47.80
CA GLU A 108 -5.28 5.93 49.13
C GLU A 108 -5.82 4.80 50.02
N ILE A 109 -6.44 3.78 49.41
CA ILE A 109 -6.85 2.57 50.11
C ILE A 109 -5.63 1.72 50.51
N ARG A 110 -4.62 1.58 49.62
CA ARG A 110 -3.35 0.90 49.91
C ARG A 110 -2.52 1.59 51.00
N THR A 111 -2.56 2.92 51.12
CA THR A 111 -1.80 3.64 52.17
C THR A 111 -2.46 3.56 53.55
N LYS A 112 -3.76 3.22 53.63
CA LYS A 112 -4.50 3.07 54.90
C LYS A 112 -4.54 1.62 55.42
N ALA A 113 -4.20 0.63 54.59
CA ALA A 113 -4.07 -0.77 55.00
C ALA A 113 -2.81 -1.38 54.33
N PRO A 114 -1.66 -1.39 55.03
CA PRO A 114 -0.39 -1.83 54.45
C PRO A 114 -0.23 -3.36 54.28
N ASP A 115 -1.29 -4.15 54.48
CA ASP A 115 -1.23 -5.62 54.36
C ASP A 115 -2.33 -6.15 53.41
N ALA A 116 -2.05 -6.16 52.11
CA ALA A 116 -2.64 -7.12 51.16
C ALA A 116 -1.91 -7.10 49.80
N ASN A 117 -1.43 -8.30 49.44
CA ASN A 117 -0.76 -8.78 48.22
C ASN A 117 -0.88 -7.99 46.90
N GLU A 118 0.25 -7.95 46.20
CA GLU A 118 0.60 -7.32 44.90
C GLU A 118 -0.09 -7.91 43.65
N ASP A 119 -1.35 -8.35 43.70
CA ASP A 119 -1.94 -9.12 42.57
C ASP A 119 -3.17 -8.53 41.86
N LEU A 120 -3.57 -7.29 42.13
CA LEU A 120 -4.75 -6.71 41.45
C LEU A 120 -4.50 -5.30 40.90
N LEU A 121 -3.68 -5.25 39.84
CA LEU A 121 -3.87 -4.27 38.78
C LEU A 121 -4.25 -5.04 37.51
N PRO A 122 -5.52 -4.97 37.03
CA PRO A 122 -5.78 -5.20 35.62
C PRO A 122 -5.25 -3.97 34.88
N VAL A 123 -3.93 -3.93 34.65
CA VAL A 123 -3.37 -3.11 33.59
C VAL A 123 -3.89 -3.76 32.30
N PRO A 124 -4.74 -3.09 31.49
CA PRO A 124 -5.02 -3.62 30.17
C PRO A 124 -3.70 -3.64 29.42
N LYS A 125 -3.16 -4.84 29.19
CA LYS A 125 -2.01 -5.06 28.30
C LYS A 125 -2.39 -4.50 26.94
N THR A 126 -1.90 -3.31 26.60
CA THR A 126 -1.88 -2.87 25.21
C THR A 126 -0.76 -3.66 24.55
N GLU A 127 -1.10 -4.82 24.03
CA GLU A 127 -0.24 -5.59 23.14
C GLU A 127 0.04 -4.73 21.90
N THR A 128 1.24 -4.17 21.86
CA THR A 128 1.84 -3.56 20.69
C THR A 128 2.29 -4.68 19.75
N GLU A 129 1.34 -5.30 19.04
CA GLU A 129 1.69 -6.18 17.93
C GLU A 129 2.01 -5.34 16.70
N LYS A 130 3.31 -5.21 16.43
CA LYS A 130 3.88 -4.74 15.16
C LYS A 130 3.35 -5.59 14.01
N ARG A 131 2.58 -5.00 13.08
CA ARG A 131 2.53 -5.37 11.66
C ARG A 131 2.30 -4.15 10.79
#